data_AF-A0A822AIC3-F1
#
_entry.id   AF-A0A822AIC3-F1
#
_cell.length_a   1.000
_cell.length_b   1.000
_cell.length_c   1.000
_cell.angle_alpha   90.00
_cell.angle_beta   90.00
_cell.angle_gamma   90.00
#
_symmetry.space_group_name_H-M   'P 1'
#
loop_
_entity.id
_entity.type
_entity.pdbx_description
1 polymer ?
#
loop_
_entity_poly.entity_id
_entity_poly.type
_entity_poly.pdbx_seq_one_letter_code
_entity_poly.pdbx_strand_id
1 'polypeptide(L)' 'VSTNHIESKPSTSVVEFVDNFNIDYRKATIPISVTLSLLSSYLILGAVLFSEWENWKLLDGAYFCFVTLATIGL' A
#
# COMPACT_ATOMS: atom_id res chain seq x y z
N VAL A 1 -15.07 -53.00 12.44
CA VAL A 1 -15.42 -51.92 11.50
C VAL A 1 -14.19 -51.03 11.35
N SER A 2 -13.32 -51.38 10.41
CA SER A 2 -12.11 -50.62 10.13
C SER A 2 -12.45 -49.60 9.05
N THR A 3 -12.93 -48.43 9.48
CA THR A 3 -13.12 -47.29 8.59
C THR A 3 -11.75 -46.78 8.19
N ASN A 4 -11.30 -47.26 7.03
CA ASN A 4 -10.34 -46.58 6.18
C ASN A 4 -10.88 -45.19 5.86
N HIS A 5 -10.66 -44.22 6.74
CA HIS A 5 -10.82 -42.82 6.35
C HIS A 5 -9.54 -42.42 5.64
N ILE A 6 -9.62 -42.59 4.33
CA ILE A 6 -8.75 -42.10 3.27
C ILE A 6 -8.16 -40.73 3.69
N GLU A 7 -6.96 -40.74 4.26
CA GLU A 7 -6.09 -39.58 4.24
C GLU A 7 -5.42 -39.58 2.86
N SER A 8 -6.19 -39.23 1.83
CA SER A 8 -5.61 -38.84 0.56
C SER A 8 -4.88 -37.53 0.83
N LYS A 9 -3.63 -37.64 1.28
CA LYS A 9 -2.70 -36.52 1.36
C LYS A 9 -2.82 -35.79 0.02
N PRO A 10 -3.29 -34.54 0.02
CA PRO A 10 -3.45 -33.79 -1.21
C PRO A 10 -2.09 -33.83 -1.92
N SER A 11 -2.11 -34.19 -3.21
CA SER A 11 -0.97 -34.37 -4.08
C SER A 11 0.12 -33.37 -3.72
N THR A 12 1.26 -33.86 -3.21
CA THR A 12 2.37 -33.04 -2.66
C THR A 12 2.75 -31.88 -3.58
N SER A 13 2.65 -32.07 -4.90
CA SER A 13 2.89 -31.04 -5.92
C SER A 13 1.96 -29.82 -5.85
N VAL A 14 0.69 -29.99 -5.46
CA VAL A 14 -0.29 -28.90 -5.38
C VAL A 14 -0.09 -28.10 -4.10
N VAL A 15 0.22 -28.78 -2.99
CA VAL A 15 0.51 -28.13 -1.71
C VAL A 15 1.81 -27.34 -1.79
N GLU A 16 2.85 -27.92 -2.41
CA GLU A 16 4.14 -27.27 -2.63
C GLU A 16 4.04 -26.07 -3.57
N PHE A 17 3.20 -26.16 -4.62
CA PHE A 17 2.85 -25.03 -5.48
C PHE A 17 2.18 -23.92 -4.66
N VAL A 18 1.09 -24.24 -3.94
CA VAL A 18 0.34 -23.26 -3.12
C VAL A 18 1.22 -22.59 -2.06
N ASP A 19 2.12 -23.32 -1.41
CA ASP A 19 3.09 -22.75 -0.47
C ASP A 19 4.10 -21.84 -1.18
N ASN A 20 4.64 -22.22 -2.33
CA ASN A 20 5.50 -21.34 -3.13
C ASN A 20 4.78 -20.02 -3.49
N PHE A 21 3.52 -20.08 -3.96
CA PHE A 21 2.72 -18.86 -4.22
C PHE A 21 2.51 -18.02 -2.97
N ASN A 22 2.30 -18.65 -1.81
CA ASN A 22 2.08 -17.95 -0.55
C ASN A 22 3.37 -17.31 -0.01
N ILE A 23 4.53 -17.90 -0.29
CA ILE A 23 5.84 -17.28 0.00
C ILE A 23 6.09 -16.09 -0.93
N ASP A 24 5.77 -16.19 -2.22
CA ASP A 24 5.88 -15.07 -3.16
C ASP A 24 4.93 -13.92 -2.81
N TYR A 25 3.71 -14.23 -2.37
CA TYR A 25 2.75 -13.25 -1.90
C TYR A 25 3.16 -12.58 -0.58
N ARG A 26 3.65 -13.35 0.41
CA ARG A 26 4.17 -12.77 1.66
C ARG A 26 5.41 -11.91 1.45
N LYS A 27 6.09 -12.07 0.32
CA LYS A 27 7.23 -11.24 -0.09
C LYS A 27 6.82 -9.99 -0.87
N ALA A 28 5.53 -9.76 -1.10
CA ALA A 28 5.03 -8.47 -1.56
C ALA A 28 4.98 -7.47 -0.39
N THR A 29 6.15 -7.16 0.17
CA THR A 29 6.31 -6.03 1.08
C THR A 29 6.22 -4.77 0.23
N ILE A 30 5.01 -4.28 -0.01
CA ILE A 30 4.80 -2.94 -0.55
C ILE A 30 5.46 -2.00 0.48
N PRO A 31 6.62 -1.40 0.18
CA PRO A 31 7.36 -0.69 1.20
C PRO A 31 6.51 0.51 1.60
N ILE A 32 6.18 0.63 2.88
CA ILE A 32 5.45 1.79 3.41
C ILE A 32 6.15 3.08 2.99
N SER A 33 7.47 3.04 2.84
CA SER A 33 8.26 4.14 2.29
C SER A 33 7.83 4.58 0.89
N VAL A 34 7.49 3.67 -0.02
CA VAL A 34 7.07 4.01 -1.39
C VAL A 34 5.71 4.72 -1.36
N THR A 35 4.76 4.21 -0.59
CA THR A 35 3.46 4.85 -0.39
C THR A 35 3.61 6.23 0.25
N LEU A 36 4.47 6.36 1.26
CA LEU A 36 4.72 7.61 1.97
C LEU A 36 5.43 8.65 1.07
N SER A 37 6.38 8.20 0.25
CA SER A 37 7.06 9.06 -0.73
C SER A 37 6.12 9.55 -1.84
N LEU A 38 5.26 8.67 -2.36
CA LEU A 38 4.24 9.05 -3.34
C LEU A 38 3.25 10.06 -2.73
N LEU A 39 2.75 9.80 -1.53
CA LEU A 39 1.88 10.70 -0.79
C LEU A 39 2.55 12.07 -0.58
N SER A 40 3.80 12.09 -0.12
CA SER A 40 4.55 13.32 0.13
C SER A 40 4.83 14.11 -1.15
N SER A 41 5.19 13.43 -2.25
CA SER A 41 5.41 14.08 -3.54
C SER A 41 4.12 14.70 -4.09
N TYR A 42 2.97 14.05 -3.87
CA TYR A 42 1.66 14.56 -4.28
C TYR A 42 1.28 15.85 -3.53
N LEU A 43 1.60 15.94 -2.23
CA LEU A 43 1.42 17.14 -1.41
C LEU A 43 2.20 18.34 -1.96
N ILE A 44 3.48 18.09 -2.30
CA ILE A 44 4.38 19.12 -2.81
C ILE A 44 3.95 19.57 -4.20
N LEU A 45 3.55 18.64 -5.08
CA LEU A 45 3.03 18.97 -6.40
C LEU A 45 1.77 19.85 -6.33
N GLY A 46 0.82 19.50 -5.47
CA GLY A 46 -0.42 20.27 -5.28
C GLY A 46 -0.16 21.67 -4.74
N ALA A 47 0.76 21.80 -3.77
CA ALA A 47 1.15 23.08 -3.19
C ALA A 47 1.86 23.98 -4.21
N VAL A 48 2.75 23.41 -5.03
CA VAL A 48 3.47 24.15 -6.07
C VAL A 48 2.52 24.58 -7.19
N LEU A 49 1.60 23.71 -7.62
CA LEU A 49 0.62 24.02 -8.66
C LEU A 49 -0.25 25.23 -8.29
N PHE A 50 -0.73 25.30 -7.05
CA PHE A 50 -1.53 26.41 -6.54
C PHE A 50 -0.70 27.66 -6.25
N SER A 51 0.55 27.51 -5.78
CA SER A 51 1.44 28.64 -5.56
C SER A 51 1.80 29.35 -6.87
N GLU A 52 1.99 28.59 -7.95
CA GLU A 52 2.24 29.13 -9.29
C GLU A 52 0.99 29.76 -9.93
N TRP A 53 -0.20 29.22 -9.66
CA TRP A 53 -1.45 29.76 -10.23
C TRP A 53 -1.95 31.03 -9.53
N GLU A 54 -1.73 31.18 -8.22
CA GLU A 54 -2.36 32.25 -7.42
C GLU A 54 -1.36 33.21 -6.75
N ASN A 55 -0.04 32.95 -6.82
CA ASN A 55 1.03 33.70 -6.13
C ASN A 55 0.95 33.63 -4.59
N TRP A 56 0.37 32.57 -4.04
CA TRP A 56 0.30 32.36 -2.59
C TRP A 56 1.60 31.76 -2.06
N LYS A 57 1.93 32.05 -0.79
CA LYS A 57 3.12 31.50 -0.11
C LYS A 57 3.05 29.97 -0.16
N LEU A 58 4.10 29.31 -0.69
CA LEU A 58 4.24 27.85 -0.77
C LEU A 58 3.92 27.13 0.55
N LEU A 59 4.17 27.80 1.69
CA LEU A 59 3.88 27.28 3.03
C LEU A 59 2.38 27.16 3.34
N ASP A 60 1.53 28.04 2.80
CA ASP A 60 0.08 27.99 3.03
C ASP A 60 -0.58 26.87 2.20
N GLY A 61 -0.13 26.69 0.95
CA GLY A 61 -0.60 25.61 0.08
C GLY A 61 -0.17 24.22 0.55
N ALA A 62 1.07 24.09 1.05
CA ALA A 62 1.57 22.83 1.62
C ALA A 62 0.84 22.47 2.92
N TYR A 63 0.54 23.45 3.78
CA TYR A 63 -0.21 23.25 5.01
C TYR A 63 -1.65 22.76 4.74
N PHE A 64 -2.35 23.39 3.78
CA PHE A 64 -3.70 22.98 3.40
C PHE A 64 -3.73 21.53 2.87
N CYS A 65 -2.80 21.18 1.98
CA CYS A 65 -2.75 19.85 1.38
C CYS A 65 -2.44 18.74 2.42
N PHE A 66 -1.54 19.00 3.37
CA PHE A 66 -1.22 18.08 4.46
C PHE A 66 -2.40 17.86 5.41
N VAL A 67 -3.14 18.92 5.76
CA VAL A 67 -4.29 18.86 6.68
C VAL A 67 -5.47 18.07 6.07
N THR A 68 -5.72 18.22 4.76
CA THR A 68 -6.76 17.46 4.05
C THR A 68 -6.46 15.95 3.98
N LEU A 69 -5.19 15.56 3.82
CA LEU A 69 -4.79 14.14 3.79
C LEU A 69 -4.62 13.52 5.17
N ALA A 70 -4.19 14.30 6.17
CA ALA A 70 -4.05 13.82 7.53
C ALA A 70 -5.42 13.53 8.19
N THR A 71 -6.54 13.76 7.49
CA THR A 71 -7.91 13.70 8.04
C THR A 71 -8.11 14.60 9.27
N ILE A 72 -7.16 15.52 9.53
CA ILE A 72 -7.26 16.55 10.57
C ILE A 72 -8.25 17.65 10.14
N GLY A 73 -8.56 17.75 8.84
CA GLY A 73 -9.66 18.56 8.32
C GLY A 73 -11.04 17.89 8.37
N LEU A 74 -11.51 17.53 9.57
CA LEU A 74 -12.92 17.23 9.85
C LEU A 74 -13.53 18.33 10.71
#